data_AF-A0A7Y4ILS2-F1
#
_entry.id   AF-A0A7Y4ILS2-F1
#
_cell.length_a   1.000
_cell.length_b   1.000
_cell.length_c   1.000
_cell.angle_alpha   90.00
_cell.angle_beta   90.00
_cell.angle_gamma   90.00
#
_symmetry.space_group_name_H-M   'P 1'
#
loop_
_entity.id
_entity.type
_entity.pdbx_description
1 polymer ?
#
loop_
_entity_poly.entity_id
_entity_poly.type
_entity_poly.pdbx_seq_one_letter_code
_entity_poly.pdbx_strand_id
1 'polypeptide(L)'
;MAFQDRSNALQALEAEFQTEKASSLRKLEVKLEETLRELSEVERQLRSLRTADRRAQIARHQALRKEAEHQRWCFMVQREACGFVNHDDLDRYYPLPPSWRE
;
A
#
# COMPACT_ATOMS: atom_id res chain seq x y z
N MET A 1 -27.35 -33.65 14.91
CA MET A 1 -27.28 -32.97 13.59
C MET A 1 -27.11 -31.46 13.75
N ALA A 2 -27.99 -30.74 14.47
CA ALA A 2 -27.92 -29.27 14.59
C ALA A 2 -26.57 -28.65 15.05
N PHE A 3 -25.79 -29.33 15.91
CA PHE A 3 -24.46 -28.86 16.33
C PHE A 3 -23.43 -28.95 15.19
N GLN A 4 -23.49 -30.01 14.38
CA GLN A 4 -22.62 -30.21 13.23
C GLN A 4 -22.91 -29.18 12.14
N ASP A 5 -24.19 -28.90 11.90
CA ASP A 5 -24.62 -27.89 10.91
C ASP A 5 -24.16 -26.48 11.33
N ARG A 6 -24.24 -26.16 12.63
CA ARG A 6 -23.71 -24.91 13.18
C ARG A 6 -22.19 -24.82 13.06
N SER A 7 -21.48 -25.90 13.37
CA SER A 7 -20.02 -25.96 13.22
C SER A 7 -19.59 -25.74 11.77
N ASN A 8 -20.26 -26.38 10.82
CA ASN A 8 -19.97 -26.22 9.39
C ASN A 8 -20.24 -24.79 8.91
N ALA A 9 -21.34 -24.17 9.37
CA ALA A 9 -21.66 -22.78 9.03
C ALA A 9 -20.63 -21.78 9.59
N LEU A 10 -20.15 -22.00 10.82
CA LEU A 10 -19.09 -21.17 11.41
C LEU A 10 -17.77 -21.30 10.64
N GLN A 11 -17.39 -22.52 10.25
CA GLN A 11 -16.18 -22.75 9.44
C GLN A 11 -16.26 -22.10 8.06
N ALA A 12 -17.42 -22.16 7.40
CA ALA A 12 -17.64 -21.49 6.12
C ALA A 12 -17.49 -19.97 6.25
N LEU A 13 -18.10 -19.39 7.29
CA LEU A 13 -18.00 -17.96 7.57
C LEU A 13 -16.55 -17.54 7.90
N GLU A 14 -15.82 -18.34 8.67
CA GLU A 14 -14.40 -18.10 8.95
C GLU A 14 -13.57 -18.10 7.65
N ALA A 15 -13.81 -19.05 6.74
CA ALA A 15 -13.13 -19.11 5.46
C ALA A 15 -13.42 -17.88 4.57
N GLU A 16 -14.66 -17.39 4.57
CA GLU A 16 -15.04 -16.15 3.88
C GLU A 16 -14.29 -14.94 4.47
N PHE A 17 -14.22 -14.82 5.80
CA PHE A 17 -13.45 -13.76 6.46
C PHE A 17 -11.97 -13.81 6.12
N GLN A 18 -11.35 -15.00 6.11
CA GLN A 18 -9.93 -15.12 5.73
C GLN A 18 -9.70 -14.75 4.27
N THR A 19 -10.62 -15.14 3.38
CA THR A 19 -10.55 -14.80 1.96
C THR A 19 -10.64 -13.28 1.75
N GLU A 20 -11.57 -12.61 2.45
CA GLU A 20 -11.74 -11.17 2.33
C GLU A 20 -10.53 -10.40 2.89
N LYS A 21 -9.96 -10.86 4.01
CA LYS A 21 -8.73 -10.30 4.59
C LYS A 21 -7.56 -10.39 3.60
N ALA A 22 -7.34 -11.56 3.01
CA ALA A 22 -6.28 -11.78 2.02
C ALA A 22 -6.48 -10.93 0.76
N SER A 23 -7.71 -10.84 0.26
CA SER A 23 -8.08 -10.00 -0.88
C SER A 23 -7.82 -8.52 -0.61
N SER A 24 -8.23 -8.04 0.55
CA SER A 24 -8.04 -6.64 0.98
C SER A 24 -6.56 -6.28 1.13
N LEU A 25 -5.76 -7.15 1.75
CA LEU A 25 -4.31 -6.96 1.85
C LEU A 25 -3.65 -6.86 0.47
N ARG A 26 -3.98 -7.80 -0.43
CA ARG A 26 -3.42 -7.80 -1.78
C ARG A 26 -3.76 -6.53 -2.56
N LYS A 27 -5.00 -6.04 -2.45
CA LYS A 27 -5.42 -4.81 -3.14
C LYS A 27 -4.63 -3.59 -2.66
N LEU A 28 -4.43 -3.48 -1.34
CA LEU A 28 -3.66 -2.38 -0.76
C LEU A 28 -2.17 -2.46 -1.11
N GLU A 29 -1.59 -3.66 -1.08
CA GLU A 29 -0.21 -3.91 -1.52
C GLU A 29 -0.01 -3.48 -2.97
N VAL A 30 -0.84 -3.95 -3.90
CA VAL A 30 -0.75 -3.60 -5.32
C VAL A 30 -0.84 -2.09 -5.52
N LYS A 31 -1.79 -1.42 -4.84
CA LYS A 31 -1.95 0.03 -4.95
C LYS A 31 -0.73 0.79 -4.41
N LEU A 32 -0.14 0.33 -3.31
CA LEU A 32 1.10 0.89 -2.77
C LEU A 32 2.27 0.72 -3.76
N GLU A 33 2.45 -0.48 -4.30
CA GLU A 33 3.50 -0.77 -5.28
C GLU A 33 3.37 0.07 -6.55
N GLU A 34 2.16 0.23 -7.08
CA GLU A 34 1.87 1.07 -8.24
C GLU A 34 2.22 2.54 -7.97
N THR A 35 1.82 3.05 -6.80
CA THR A 35 2.11 4.44 -6.40
C THR A 35 3.61 4.67 -6.26
N LEU A 36 4.34 3.73 -5.64
CA LEU A 36 5.80 3.80 -5.50
C LEU A 36 6.52 3.69 -6.85
N ARG A 37 6.01 2.87 -7.76
CA ARG A 37 6.54 2.76 -9.13
C ARG A 37 6.38 4.07 -9.89
N GLU A 38 5.19 4.68 -9.84
CA GLU A 38 4.94 5.98 -10.48
C GLU A 38 5.83 7.08 -9.87
N LEU A 39 5.99 7.08 -8.55
CA LEU A 39 6.87 8.01 -7.86
C LEU A 39 8.32 7.88 -8.34
N SER A 40 8.83 6.64 -8.48
CA SER A 40 10.16 6.35 -9.01
C SER A 40 10.35 6.85 -10.46
N GLU A 41 9.31 6.72 -11.29
CA GLU A 41 9.33 7.23 -12.66
C GLU A 41 9.41 8.75 -12.70
N VAL A 42 8.64 9.44 -11.87
CA VAL A 42 8.70 10.91 -11.73
C VAL A 42 10.07 11.35 -11.23
N GLU A 43 10.68 10.66 -10.26
CA GLU A 43 12.05 10.96 -9.83
C GLU A 43 13.07 10.82 -10.97
N ARG A 44 12.91 9.80 -11.81
CA ARG A 44 13.78 9.59 -12.97
C ARG A 44 13.65 10.72 -13.99
N GLN A 45 12.42 11.19 -14.22
CA GLN A 45 12.14 12.33 -15.09
C GLN A 45 12.69 13.65 -14.50
N LEU A 46 12.56 13.86 -13.20
CA LEU A 46 13.10 15.04 -12.51
C LEU A 46 14.63 15.15 -12.60
N ARG A 47 15.33 14.01 -12.64
CA ARG A 47 16.80 13.98 -12.84
C ARG A 47 17.22 14.37 -14.25
N SER A 48 16.35 14.19 -15.26
CA SER A 48 16.68 14.45 -16.67
C SER A 48 16.17 15.81 -17.18
N LEU A 49 15.15 16.39 -16.56
CA LEU A 49 14.54 17.66 -16.98
C LEU A 49 15.36 18.88 -16.54
N ARG A 50 15.48 19.87 -17.44
CA ARG A 50 16.31 21.06 -17.21
C ARG A 50 15.60 22.33 -16.76
N THR A 51 14.33 22.61 -17.12
CA THR A 51 13.73 23.89 -16.66
C THR A 51 12.20 23.97 -16.65
N ALA A 52 11.51 23.96 -17.80
CA ALA A 52 10.09 24.33 -17.83
C ALA A 52 9.15 23.29 -17.18
N ASP A 53 9.39 22.00 -17.41
CA ASP A 53 8.55 20.92 -16.87
C ASP A 53 8.92 20.52 -15.45
N ARG A 54 10.03 21.05 -14.90
CA ARG A 54 10.58 20.61 -13.61
C ARG A 54 9.65 20.94 -12.46
N ARG A 55 9.04 22.13 -12.43
CA ARG A 55 8.12 22.55 -11.35
C ARG A 55 6.85 21.71 -11.30
N ALA A 56 6.26 21.40 -12.46
CA ALA A 56 5.07 20.54 -12.55
C ALA A 56 5.38 19.12 -12.07
N GLN A 57 6.56 18.60 -12.42
CA GLN A 57 7.00 17.28 -11.99
C GLN A 57 7.35 17.22 -10.50
N ILE A 58 7.88 18.30 -9.91
CA ILE A 58 8.07 18.39 -8.45
C ILE A 58 6.73 18.37 -7.73
N ALA A 59 5.72 19.11 -8.22
CA ALA A 59 4.38 19.08 -7.64
C ALA A 59 3.74 17.68 -7.75
N ARG A 60 3.93 17.00 -8.89
CA ARG A 60 3.49 15.60 -9.07
C ARG A 60 4.21 14.65 -8.12
N HIS A 61 5.53 14.79 -7.95
CA HIS A 61 6.31 14.00 -6.99
C HIS A 61 5.78 14.15 -5.57
N GLN A 62 5.53 15.39 -5.13
CA GLN A 62 5.01 15.67 -3.80
C GLN A 62 3.60 15.08 -3.59
N ALA A 63 2.73 15.14 -4.61
CA ALA A 63 1.40 14.55 -4.55
C ALA A 63 1.47 13.01 -4.46
N LEU A 64 2.25 12.36 -5.33
CA LEU A 64 2.46 10.92 -5.31
C LEU A 64 3.12 10.44 -4.01
N ARG A 65 4.03 11.23 -3.45
CA ARG A 65 4.65 10.92 -2.16
C ARG A 65 3.62 10.90 -1.03
N LYS A 66 2.72 11.87 -0.98
CA LYS A 66 1.61 11.90 0.01
C LYS A 66 0.65 10.73 -0.19
N GLU A 67 0.35 10.38 -1.45
CA GLU A 67 -0.47 9.20 -1.73
C GLU A 67 0.24 7.92 -1.29
N ALA A 68 1.54 7.77 -1.55
CA ALA A 68 2.32 6.62 -1.11
C ALA A 68 2.37 6.51 0.43
N GLU A 69 2.52 7.63 1.14
CA GLU A 69 2.42 7.70 2.61
C GLU A 69 1.05 7.20 3.09
N HIS A 70 -0.03 7.67 2.45
CA HIS A 70 -1.38 7.26 2.78
C HIS A 70 -1.64 5.78 2.50
N GLN A 71 -1.25 5.27 1.32
CA GLN A 71 -1.42 3.86 0.97
C GLN A 71 -0.61 2.94 1.88
N ARG A 72 0.60 3.35 2.25
CA ARG A 72 1.44 2.60 3.19
C ARG A 72 0.81 2.54 4.58
N TRP A 73 0.22 3.64 5.05
CA TRP A 73 -0.54 3.65 6.29
C TRP A 73 -1.79 2.75 6.22
N CYS A 74 -2.57 2.81 5.13
CA CYS A 74 -3.72 1.92 4.94
C CYS A 74 -3.31 0.44 4.95
N PHE A 75 -2.20 0.10 4.29
CA PHE A 75 -1.68 -1.26 4.27
C PHE A 75 -1.24 -1.72 5.67
N MET A 76 -0.58 -0.86 6.44
CA MET A 76 -0.22 -1.12 7.84
C MET A 76 -1.45 -1.39 8.71
N VAL A 77 -2.49 -0.55 8.62
CA VAL A 77 -3.74 -0.73 9.38
C VAL A 77 -4.44 -2.05 9.02
N GLN A 78 -4.49 -2.40 7.73
CA GLN A 78 -5.08 -3.67 7.32
C GLN A 78 -4.27 -4.86 7.84
N ARG A 79 -2.94 -4.75 7.89
CA ARG A 79 -2.06 -5.75 8.48
C ARG A 79 -2.30 -5.92 9.98
N GLU A 80 -2.44 -4.83 10.73
CA GLU A 80 -2.81 -4.85 12.14
C GLU A 80 -4.16 -5.56 12.36
N ALA A 81 -5.16 -5.26 11.53
CA ALA A 81 -6.47 -5.92 11.57
C ALA A 81 -6.42 -7.43 11.26
N CYS A 82 -5.35 -7.88 10.58
CA CYS A 82 -5.05 -9.29 10.33
C CYS A 82 -4.16 -9.92 11.41
N GLY A 83 -3.72 -9.17 12.42
CA GLY A 83 -2.89 -9.64 13.53
C GLY A 83 -1.39 -9.44 13.35
N PHE A 84 -0.95 -8.73 12.30
CA PHE A 84 0.46 -8.39 12.10
C PHE A 84 0.78 -7.08 12.80
N VAL A 85 1.52 -7.14 13.91
CA VAL A 85 1.87 -5.96 14.74
C VAL A 85 3.28 -5.43 14.53
N ASN A 86 4.14 -6.19 13.85
CA ASN A 86 5.47 -5.71 13.45
C ASN A 86 5.40 -5.10 12.04
N HIS A 87 5.97 -3.90 11.88
CA HIS A 87 5.97 -3.11 10.65
C HIS A 87 7.39 -2.82 10.12
N ASP A 88 8.45 -3.35 10.74
CA ASP A 88 9.84 -3.15 10.29
C ASP A 88 10.05 -3.58 8.82
N ASP A 89 9.28 -4.58 8.40
CA ASP A 89 9.27 -5.07 7.03
C ASP A 89 8.66 -4.06 6.05
N LEU A 90 7.73 -3.20 6.48
CA LEU A 90 7.21 -2.13 5.62
C LEU A 90 8.28 -1.11 5.29
N ASP A 91 9.19 -0.79 6.21
CA ASP A 91 10.31 0.12 5.94
C ASP A 91 11.32 -0.52 4.98
N ARG A 92 11.49 -1.84 5.10
CA ARG A 92 12.41 -2.63 4.26
C ARG A 92 11.90 -2.83 2.84
N TYR A 93 10.63 -3.20 2.67
CA TYR A 93 10.06 -3.59 1.37
C TYR A 93 9.38 -2.44 0.64
N TYR A 94 8.84 -1.46 1.36
CA TYR A 94 8.15 -0.30 0.79
C TYR A 94 8.77 1.02 1.26
N PRO A 95 10.07 1.24 0.98
CA PRO A 95 10.74 2.46 1.40
C PRO A 95 10.14 3.67 0.68
N LEU A 96 9.80 4.68 1.47
CA LEU A 96 9.29 5.95 0.99
C LEU A 96 10.47 6.86 0.60
N PRO A 97 10.61 7.29 -0.66
CA PRO A 97 11.74 8.11 -1.08
C PRO A 97 11.65 9.53 -0.52
N PRO A 98 12.77 10.23 -0.29
CA PRO A 98 12.77 11.55 0.33
C PRO A 98 11.98 12.57 -0.51
N SER A 99 11.44 13.60 0.13
CA SER A 99 10.81 14.71 -0.59
C SER A 99 11.81 15.39 -1.53
N TRP A 100 11.43 15.62 -2.77
CA TRP A 100 12.27 16.39 -3.69
C TRP A 100 12.39 17.85 -3.21
N ARG A 101 13.61 18.34 -3.04
CA ARG A 101 13.92 19.75 -2.75
C ARG A 101 14.39 20.42 -4.05
N GLU A 102 13.91 21.63 -4.33
CA GLU A 102 14.19 22.38 -5.57
C GLU A 102 15.69 22.62 -5.82
#